data_AF-A0A956HEI8-F1
#
_entry.id   AF-A0A956HEI8-F1
#
_cell.length_a   1.000
_cell.length_b   1.000
_cell.length_c   1.000
_cell.angle_alpha   90.00
_cell.angle_beta   90.00
_cell.angle_gamma   90.00
#
_symmetry.space_group_name_H-M   'P 1'
#
loop_
_entity.id
_entity.type
_entity.pdbx_description
1 polymer ?
#
loop_
_entity_poly.entity_id
_entity_poly.type
_entity_poly.pdbx_seq_one_letter_code
_entity_poly.pdbx_strand_id
1 'polypeptide(L)'
;PRYAGPILMLTARDEERDELRGFDHGVDDYLGKLTSPELILARVRALLRRQRRPAAKLLCVGPLTIDRQRLRVTAHGAPLDLTTAEFEMLHLLASRAGTPVSRDVLFRELRGIEYDGLDRAMDIRLVGLRKKLRAHNADCIKAVRGVGYQLVPGA
;
A
#
# COMPACT_ATOMS: atom_id res chain seq x y z
N PRO A 1 3.90 7.14 -22.10
CA PRO A 1 4.99 7.05 -21.09
C PRO A 1 4.47 6.45 -19.77
N ARG A 2 4.85 5.21 -19.41
CA ARG A 2 4.56 4.65 -18.08
C ARG A 2 5.75 4.94 -17.17
N TYR A 3 5.56 5.81 -16.18
CA TYR A 3 6.55 6.03 -15.12
C TYR A 3 6.42 4.90 -14.09
N ALA A 4 7.54 4.28 -13.73
CA ALA A 4 7.59 3.14 -12.80
C ALA A 4 8.12 3.48 -11.40
N GLY A 5 8.48 4.75 -11.17
CA GLY A 5 8.92 5.24 -9.87
C GLY A 5 7.74 5.67 -8.98
N PRO A 6 8.02 6.01 -7.71
CA PRO A 6 6.99 6.49 -6.80
C PRO A 6 6.51 7.90 -7.19
N ILE A 7 5.21 8.14 -7.07
CA ILE A 7 4.56 9.41 -7.36
C ILE A 7 4.06 10.02 -6.04
N LEU A 8 4.66 11.13 -5.64
CA LEU A 8 4.18 11.98 -4.54
C LEU A 8 3.49 13.22 -5.15
N MET A 9 2.21 13.41 -4.84
CA MET A 9 1.48 14.62 -5.25
C MET A 9 1.60 15.70 -4.17
N LEU A 10 2.08 16.89 -4.56
CA LEU A 10 2.10 18.09 -3.72
C LEU A 10 1.19 19.14 -4.36
N THR A 11 0.08 19.47 -3.70
CA THR A 11 -1.02 20.20 -4.35
C THR A 11 -1.76 21.13 -3.40
N ALA A 12 -2.38 22.19 -3.95
CA ALA A 12 -3.26 23.08 -3.19
C ALA A 12 -4.69 22.55 -3.05
N ARG A 13 -4.99 21.39 -3.66
CA ARG A 13 -6.27 20.68 -3.50
C ARG A 13 -6.19 19.78 -2.28
N ASP A 14 -6.64 20.25 -1.13
CA ASP A 14 -6.56 19.57 0.17
C ASP A 14 -7.88 18.96 0.62
N GLU A 15 -8.90 18.93 -0.26
CA GLU A 15 -10.14 18.22 0.00
C GLU A 15 -9.93 16.70 -0.02
N GLU A 16 -10.59 15.99 0.91
CA GLU A 16 -10.57 14.51 0.99
C GLU A 16 -10.93 13.85 -0.35
N ARG A 17 -11.85 14.47 -1.11
CA ARG A 17 -12.28 13.96 -2.43
C ARG A 17 -11.17 14.00 -3.47
N ASP A 18 -10.31 15.02 -3.43
CA ASP A 18 -9.18 15.14 -4.36
C ASP A 18 -8.08 14.16 -4.01
N GLU A 19 -7.83 13.95 -2.71
CA GLU A 19 -6.89 12.93 -2.22
C GLU A 19 -7.35 11.52 -2.63
N LEU A 20 -8.64 11.19 -2.40
CA LEU A 20 -9.26 9.94 -2.84
C LEU A 20 -9.04 9.70 -4.35
N ARG A 21 -9.34 10.72 -5.17
CA ARG A 21 -9.11 10.66 -6.61
C ARG A 21 -7.63 10.46 -6.94
N GLY A 22 -6.72 11.12 -6.24
CA GLY A 22 -5.28 10.94 -6.42
C GLY A 22 -4.87 9.48 -6.24
N PHE A 23 -5.32 8.85 -5.15
CA PHE A 23 -5.05 7.43 -4.89
C PHE A 23 -5.66 6.50 -5.92
N ASP A 24 -6.89 6.77 -6.38
CA ASP A 24 -7.53 6.00 -7.45
C ASP A 24 -6.74 6.06 -8.77
N HIS A 25 -6.05 7.17 -9.04
CA HIS A 25 -5.18 7.33 -10.22
C HIS A 25 -3.77 6.75 -10.00
N GLY A 26 -3.49 6.13 -8.85
CA GLY A 26 -2.24 5.43 -8.58
C GLY A 26 -1.11 6.29 -8.03
N VAL A 27 -1.43 7.45 -7.43
CA VAL A 27 -0.48 8.22 -6.64
C VAL A 27 -0.06 7.43 -5.39
N ASP A 28 1.23 7.43 -5.04
CA ASP A 28 1.74 6.71 -3.88
C ASP A 28 1.55 7.45 -2.56
N ASP A 29 1.58 8.79 -2.60
CA ASP A 29 1.39 9.66 -1.45
C ASP A 29 0.87 11.05 -1.89
N TYR A 30 0.10 11.70 -1.03
CA TYR A 30 -0.59 12.96 -1.31
C TYR A 30 -0.33 13.95 -0.18
N LEU A 31 0.06 15.18 -0.52
CA LEU A 31 0.38 16.25 0.42
C LEU A 31 -0.23 17.58 -0.02
N GLY A 32 -0.75 18.31 0.95
CA GLY A 32 -1.12 19.72 0.78
C GLY A 32 0.11 20.60 0.59
N LYS A 33 0.01 21.65 -0.23
CA LYS A 33 1.13 22.57 -0.52
C LYS A 33 1.68 23.27 0.74
N LEU A 34 0.86 23.39 1.79
CA LEU A 34 1.23 23.97 3.09
C LEU A 34 1.98 22.99 4.02
N THR A 35 2.46 21.86 3.50
CA THR A 35 3.24 20.88 4.28
C THR A 35 4.65 21.39 4.56
N SER A 36 5.18 21.13 5.77
CA SER A 36 6.54 21.53 6.11
C SER A 36 7.61 20.83 5.24
N PRO A 37 8.75 21.47 4.95
CA PRO A 37 9.83 20.85 4.18
C PRO A 37 10.34 19.53 4.79
N GLU A 38 10.40 19.44 6.12
CA GLU A 38 10.86 18.25 6.84
C GLU A 38 9.93 17.06 6.60
N LEU A 39 8.62 17.30 6.62
CA LEU A 39 7.62 16.27 6.36
C LEU A 39 7.66 15.82 4.89
N ILE A 40 7.79 16.75 3.94
CA ILE A 40 7.97 16.41 2.52
C ILE A 40 9.20 15.51 2.35
N LEU A 41 10.34 15.89 2.94
CA LEU A 41 11.57 15.11 2.87
C LEU A 41 11.41 13.72 3.50
N ALA A 42 10.70 13.62 4.62
CA ALA A 42 10.38 12.34 5.26
C ALA A 42 9.57 11.43 4.32
N ARG A 43 8.56 11.97 3.62
CA ARG A 43 7.77 11.20 2.63
C ARG A 43 8.63 10.71 1.48
N VAL A 44 9.45 11.58 0.90
CA VAL A 44 10.35 11.21 -0.20
C VAL A 44 11.30 10.09 0.24
N ARG A 45 11.91 10.21 1.42
CA ARG A 45 12.80 9.16 1.97
C ARG A 45 12.07 7.84 2.17
N ALA A 46 10.83 7.87 2.67
CA ALA A 46 10.01 6.67 2.85
C ALA A 46 9.72 5.97 1.53
N LEU A 47 9.34 6.72 0.50
CA LEU A 47 9.09 6.23 -0.86
C LEU A 47 10.34 5.56 -1.45
N LEU A 48 11.50 6.20 -1.34
CA LEU A 48 12.76 5.67 -1.87
C LEU A 48 13.28 4.45 -1.10
N ARG A 49 13.09 4.39 0.22
CA ARG A 49 13.53 3.26 1.06
C ARG A 49 12.87 1.96 0.65
N ARG A 50 11.60 2.00 0.21
CA ARG A 50 10.86 0.81 -0.25
C ARG A 50 11.57 0.14 -1.42
N GLN A 51 12.04 0.91 -2.40
CA GLN A 51 12.72 0.35 -3.57
C GLN A 51 14.01 -0.41 -3.22
N ARG A 52 14.64 -0.12 -2.08
CA ARG A 52 15.94 -0.69 -1.68
C ARG A 52 15.86 -1.91 -0.75
N ARG A 53 14.69 -2.36 -0.31
CA ARG A 53 14.59 -3.49 0.64
C ARG A 53 14.93 -4.83 -0.03
N PRO A 54 16.00 -5.54 0.39
CA PRO A 54 16.21 -6.92 -0.02
C PRO A 54 15.16 -7.79 0.69
N ALA A 55 14.25 -8.37 -0.08
CA ALA A 55 13.27 -9.32 0.43
C ALA A 55 13.48 -10.70 -0.18
N ALA A 56 12.91 -11.73 0.45
CA ALA A 56 12.70 -13.02 -0.19
C ALA A 56 12.10 -12.77 -1.59
N LYS A 57 12.75 -13.34 -2.62
CA LYS A 57 12.42 -13.00 -4.02
C LYS A 57 10.95 -13.24 -4.36
N LEU A 58 10.33 -14.23 -3.70
CA LEU A 58 8.97 -14.67 -3.96
C LEU A 58 8.28 -15.00 -2.62
N LEU A 59 7.09 -14.43 -2.38
CA LEU A 59 6.20 -14.82 -1.28
C LEU A 59 4.99 -15.54 -1.86
N CYS A 60 4.64 -16.69 -1.29
CA CYS A 60 3.45 -17.44 -1.66
C CYS A 60 2.50 -17.49 -0.46
N VAL A 61 1.28 -16.96 -0.62
CA VAL A 61 0.26 -16.98 0.44
C VAL A 61 -1.10 -17.31 -0.15
N GLY A 62 -1.61 -18.51 0.14
CA GLY A 62 -2.84 -19.01 -0.47
C GLY A 62 -2.73 -18.97 -2.01
N PRO A 63 -3.68 -18.32 -2.72
CA PRO A 63 -3.65 -18.24 -4.18
C PRO A 63 -2.67 -17.18 -4.71
N LEU A 64 -2.05 -16.37 -3.84
CA LEU A 64 -1.19 -15.27 -4.22
C LEU A 64 0.26 -15.70 -4.35
N THR A 65 0.90 -15.30 -5.45
CA THR A 65 2.35 -15.29 -5.61
C THR A 65 2.80 -13.85 -5.80
N ILE A 66 3.72 -13.38 -4.97
CA ILE A 66 4.18 -11.99 -4.91
C ILE A 66 5.69 -11.98 -5.16
N ASP A 67 6.08 -11.47 -6.33
CA ASP A 67 7.48 -11.30 -6.74
C ASP A 67 7.89 -9.84 -6.53
N ARG A 68 8.70 -9.60 -5.50
CA ARG A 68 9.19 -8.24 -5.19
C ARG A 68 10.23 -7.75 -6.17
N GLN A 69 11.06 -8.63 -6.74
CA GLN A 69 12.08 -8.20 -7.70
C GLN A 69 11.46 -7.70 -8.99
N ARG A 70 10.37 -8.32 -9.41
CA ARG A 70 9.65 -7.95 -10.64
C ARG A 70 8.47 -7.00 -10.39
N LEU A 71 8.17 -6.68 -9.13
CA LEU A 71 6.97 -5.94 -8.72
C LEU A 71 5.71 -6.55 -9.34
N ARG A 72 5.60 -7.88 -9.29
CA ARG A 72 4.50 -8.63 -9.90
C ARG A 72 3.74 -9.42 -8.86
N VAL A 73 2.44 -9.48 -9.04
CA VAL A 73 1.54 -10.31 -8.25
C VAL A 73 0.70 -11.15 -9.21
N THR A 74 0.54 -12.41 -8.88
CA THR A 74 -0.45 -13.27 -9.54
C THR A 74 -1.38 -13.86 -8.49
N ALA A 75 -2.66 -13.99 -8.84
CA ALA A 75 -3.65 -14.75 -8.10
C ALA A 75 -4.07 -15.94 -8.95
N HIS A 76 -3.96 -17.17 -8.42
CA HIS A 76 -4.24 -18.40 -9.17
C HIS A 76 -3.49 -18.48 -10.51
N GLY A 77 -2.25 -17.97 -10.53
CA GLY A 77 -1.41 -17.88 -11.73
C GLY A 77 -1.78 -16.75 -12.72
N ALA A 78 -2.93 -16.09 -12.56
CA ALA A 78 -3.31 -14.95 -13.38
C ALA A 78 -2.69 -13.63 -12.86
N PRO A 79 -2.14 -12.77 -13.73
CA PRO A 79 -1.54 -11.51 -13.32
C PRO A 79 -2.57 -10.55 -12.71
N LEU A 80 -2.18 -9.88 -11.64
CA LEU A 80 -2.98 -8.90 -10.93
C LEU A 80 -2.36 -7.50 -11.12
N ASP A 81 -3.11 -6.57 -11.72
CA ASP A 81 -2.62 -5.22 -12.01
C ASP A 81 -2.78 -4.31 -10.78
N LEU A 82 -1.67 -4.09 -10.07
CA LEU A 82 -1.60 -3.29 -8.86
C LEU A 82 -0.78 -2.03 -9.08
N THR A 83 -1.19 -0.93 -8.46
CA THR A 83 -0.34 0.24 -8.32
C THR A 83 0.84 -0.10 -7.40
N THR A 84 1.94 0.67 -7.49
CA THR A 84 3.09 0.49 -6.60
C THR A 84 2.68 0.55 -5.13
N ALA A 85 1.77 1.48 -4.79
CA ALA A 85 1.27 1.63 -3.44
C ALA A 85 0.46 0.41 -2.95
N GLU A 86 -0.41 -0.13 -3.80
CA GLU A 86 -1.17 -1.35 -3.52
C GLU A 86 -0.25 -2.58 -3.39
N PHE A 87 0.76 -2.68 -4.27
CA PHE A 87 1.79 -3.72 -4.19
C PHE A 87 2.52 -3.68 -2.85
N GLU A 88 3.00 -2.51 -2.43
CA GLU A 88 3.72 -2.36 -1.17
C GLU A 88 2.83 -2.67 0.04
N MET A 89 1.56 -2.27 0.01
CA MET A 89 0.57 -2.64 1.02
C MET A 89 0.40 -4.16 1.10
N LEU A 90 0.16 -4.82 -0.04
CA LEU A 90 -0.03 -6.26 -0.11
C LEU A 90 1.22 -7.02 0.34
N HIS A 91 2.40 -6.61 -0.13
CA HIS A 91 3.66 -7.22 0.23
C HIS A 91 3.95 -7.10 1.73
N LEU A 92 3.69 -5.94 2.34
CA LEU A 92 3.83 -5.75 3.79
C LEU A 92 2.93 -6.71 4.57
N LEU A 93 1.64 -6.81 4.20
CA LEU A 93 0.70 -7.73 4.84
C LEU A 93 1.11 -9.20 4.62
N ALA A 94 1.54 -9.56 3.42
CA ALA A 94 1.97 -10.92 3.07
C ALA A 94 3.26 -11.34 3.78
N SER A 95 4.22 -10.41 3.96
CA SER A 95 5.44 -10.66 4.74
C SER A 95 5.16 -10.98 6.22
N ARG A 96 3.96 -10.64 6.70
CA ARG A 96 3.46 -10.90 8.05
C ARG A 96 2.18 -11.74 8.01
N ALA A 97 2.03 -12.59 6.99
CA ALA A 97 0.82 -13.37 6.79
C ALA A 97 0.44 -14.14 8.06
N GLY A 98 -0.86 -14.13 8.37
CA GLY A 98 -1.38 -14.71 9.60
C GLY A 98 -1.20 -13.83 10.85
N THR A 99 -0.55 -12.67 10.78
CA THR A 99 -0.42 -11.73 11.90
C THR A 99 -1.07 -10.38 11.58
N PRO A 100 -1.91 -9.82 12.46
CA PRO A 100 -2.46 -8.48 12.26
C PRO A 100 -1.36 -7.40 12.23
N VAL A 101 -1.48 -6.45 11.30
CA VAL A 101 -0.61 -5.30 11.14
C VAL A 101 -1.40 -4.04 11.52
N SER A 102 -0.90 -3.29 12.51
CA SER A 102 -1.59 -2.09 13.00
C SER A 102 -1.53 -0.93 12.02
N ARG A 103 -2.44 0.04 12.17
CA ARG A 103 -2.41 1.27 11.37
C ARG A 103 -1.11 2.02 11.55
N ASP A 104 -0.61 2.15 12.79
CA ASP A 104 0.68 2.82 13.06
C ASP A 104 1.81 2.15 12.29
N VAL A 105 1.85 0.81 12.26
CA VAL A 105 2.84 0.08 11.48
C VAL A 105 2.66 0.35 9.98
N LEU A 106 1.44 0.32 9.46
CA LEU A 106 1.19 0.63 8.05
C LEU A 106 1.68 2.04 7.72
N PHE A 107 1.32 3.05 8.50
CA PHE A 107 1.76 4.44 8.30
C PHE A 107 3.27 4.60 8.40
N ARG A 108 3.91 4.00 9.39
CA ARG A 108 5.36 4.10 9.57
C ARG A 108 6.13 3.40 8.45
N GLU A 109 5.71 2.20 8.08
CA GLU A 109 6.38 1.39 7.06
C GLU A 109 6.14 1.92 5.64
N LEU A 110 4.92 2.36 5.37
CA LEU A 110 4.50 2.78 4.04
C LEU A 110 4.75 4.28 3.84
N ARG A 111 4.45 5.09 4.83
CA ARG A 111 4.40 6.54 4.70
C ARG A 111 5.50 7.27 5.47
N GLY A 112 6.24 6.56 6.33
CA GLY A 112 7.39 7.10 7.06
C GLY A 112 7.03 8.06 8.19
N ILE A 113 5.77 8.07 8.61
CA ILE A 113 5.24 8.94 9.66
C ILE A 113 4.49 8.11 10.69
N GLU A 114 4.30 8.68 11.87
CA GLU A 114 3.36 8.16 12.84
C GLU A 114 1.91 8.41 12.39
N TYR A 115 1.02 7.53 12.80
CA TYR A 115 -0.41 7.68 12.53
C TYR A 115 -1.02 8.71 13.49
N ASP A 116 -1.79 9.65 12.97
CA ASP A 116 -2.42 10.74 13.73
C ASP A 116 -3.82 10.38 14.27
N GLY A 117 -4.32 9.18 13.96
CA GLY A 117 -5.66 8.72 14.36
C GLY A 117 -6.79 9.15 13.42
N LEU A 118 -6.55 10.06 12.47
CA LEU A 118 -7.56 10.64 11.59
C LEU A 118 -7.34 10.26 10.12
N ASP A 119 -6.09 10.15 9.69
CA ASP A 119 -5.71 9.91 8.30
C ASP A 119 -6.25 8.55 7.79
N ARG A 120 -6.95 8.59 6.67
CA ARG A 120 -7.62 7.42 6.07
C ARG A 120 -6.89 6.84 4.87
N ALA A 121 -5.72 7.35 4.48
CA ALA A 121 -5.03 6.94 3.26
C ALA A 121 -4.75 5.43 3.18
N MET A 122 -4.41 4.80 4.31
CA MET A 122 -4.20 3.34 4.37
C MET A 122 -5.51 2.58 4.15
N ASP A 123 -6.61 3.05 4.75
CA ASP A 123 -7.93 2.43 4.65
C ASP A 123 -8.46 2.50 3.20
N ILE A 124 -8.33 3.67 2.56
CA ILE A 124 -8.70 3.93 1.17
C ILE A 124 -7.96 2.96 0.23
N ARG A 125 -6.63 2.88 0.39
CA ARG A 125 -5.78 1.99 -0.41
C ARG A 125 -6.17 0.52 -0.23
N LEU A 126 -6.52 0.12 1.00
CA LEU A 126 -6.98 -1.22 1.32
C LEU A 126 -8.31 -1.56 0.63
N VAL A 127 -9.23 -0.60 0.50
CA VAL A 127 -10.48 -0.78 -0.25
C VAL A 127 -10.20 -1.06 -1.72
N GLY A 128 -9.34 -0.27 -2.37
CA GLY A 128 -8.93 -0.48 -3.76
C GLY A 128 -8.26 -1.84 -3.97
N LEU A 129 -7.29 -2.18 -3.12
CA LEU A 129 -6.60 -3.46 -3.16
C LEU A 129 -7.57 -4.64 -3.00
N ARG A 130 -8.48 -4.60 -2.02
CA ARG A 130 -9.47 -5.67 -1.80
C ARG A 130 -10.42 -5.85 -2.98
N LYS A 131 -10.83 -4.75 -3.62
CA LYS A 131 -11.67 -4.81 -4.83
C LYS A 131 -10.98 -5.60 -5.94
N LYS A 132 -9.69 -5.34 -6.18
CA LYS A 132 -8.89 -6.05 -7.18
C LYS A 132 -8.67 -7.52 -6.81
N LEU A 133 -8.33 -7.80 -5.54
CA LEU A 133 -8.17 -9.18 -5.06
C LEU A 133 -9.45 -10.01 -5.20
N ARG A 134 -10.62 -9.43 -4.87
CA ARG A 134 -11.94 -10.07 -5.02
C ARG A 134 -12.26 -10.40 -6.47
N ALA A 135 -11.95 -9.51 -7.41
CA ALA A 135 -12.16 -9.76 -8.83
C ALA A 135 -11.37 -10.98 -9.36
N HIS A 136 -10.32 -11.40 -8.64
CA HIS A 136 -9.52 -12.58 -8.94
C HIS A 136 -9.74 -13.74 -7.95
N ASN A 137 -10.84 -13.77 -7.20
CA ASN A 137 -11.15 -14.82 -6.21
C ASN A 137 -10.01 -15.03 -5.18
N ALA A 138 -9.45 -13.93 -4.67
CA ALA A 138 -8.36 -13.93 -3.69
C ALA A 138 -8.64 -12.98 -2.50
N ASP A 139 -9.86 -12.95 -1.96
CA ASP A 139 -10.25 -12.09 -0.82
C ASP A 139 -9.65 -12.55 0.52
N CYS A 140 -8.34 -12.36 0.64
CA CYS A 140 -7.54 -12.84 1.77
C CYS A 140 -7.24 -11.77 2.82
N ILE A 141 -7.73 -10.54 2.67
CA ILE A 141 -7.46 -9.45 3.63
C ILE A 141 -8.67 -9.21 4.53
N LYS A 142 -8.44 -9.30 5.84
CA LYS A 142 -9.46 -9.06 6.88
C LYS A 142 -9.09 -7.87 7.76
N ALA A 143 -10.13 -7.15 8.19
CA ALA A 143 -9.99 -6.14 9.23
C ALA A 143 -10.09 -6.83 10.60
N VAL A 144 -9.14 -6.54 11.48
CA VAL A 144 -9.12 -7.02 12.86
C VAL A 144 -9.49 -5.85 13.76
N ARG A 145 -10.68 -5.93 14.36
CA ARG A 145 -11.27 -4.83 15.15
C ARG A 145 -10.31 -4.39 16.26
N GLY A 146 -10.06 -3.09 16.34
CA GLY A 146 -9.18 -2.50 17.35
C GLY A 146 -7.68 -2.71 17.10
N VAL A 147 -7.28 -3.46 16.07
CA VAL A 147 -5.87 -3.77 15.80
C VAL A 147 -5.43 -3.18 14.45
N GLY A 148 -6.06 -3.58 13.35
CA GLY A 148 -5.63 -3.19 12.02
C GLY A 148 -6.06 -4.20 10.96
N TYR A 149 -5.11 -4.63 10.13
CA TYR A 149 -5.39 -5.47 8.96
C TYR A 149 -4.50 -6.70 8.92
N GLN A 150 -5.05 -7.81 8.45
CA GLN A 150 -4.36 -9.09 8.40
C GLN A 150 -4.60 -9.74 7.04
N LEU A 151 -3.54 -10.29 6.47
CA LEU A 151 -3.66 -11.22 5.35
C LEU A 151 -3.76 -12.65 5.89
N VAL A 152 -4.84 -13.33 5.57
CA VAL A 152 -5.16 -14.69 6.04
C VAL A 152 -4.79 -15.70 4.97
N PRO A 153 -3.86 -16.63 5.24
CA PRO A 153 -3.57 -17.74 4.34
C PRO A 153 -4.81 -18.63 4.19
N GLY A 154 -5.34 -18.79 2.97
CA GLY A 154 -6.40 -19.76 2.67
C GLY A 154 -7.85 -19.29 2.87
N ALA A 155 -8.11 -17.99 2.80
CA ALA A 155 -9.49 -17.49 2.65
C ALA A 155 -9.99 -17.62 1.21
#